data_AF-A0ABD2IAV5-F1
#
_entry.id   AF-A0ABD2IAV5-F1
#
_cell.length_a   1.000
_cell.length_b   1.000
_cell.length_c   1.000
_cell.angle_alpha   90.00
_cell.angle_beta   90.00
_cell.angle_gamma   90.00
#
_symmetry.space_group_name_H-M   'P 1'
#
loop_
_entity.id
_entity.type
_entity.pdbx_description
1 polymer ?
#
loop_
_entity_poly.entity_id
_entity_poly.type
_entity_poly.pdbx_seq_one_letter_code
_entity_poly.pdbx_strand_id
1 'polypeptide(L)'
;MLYRLTNSELTDSNKCCGENMAFRLKMNDSCTIRGKKFDCSFAWLLDKYKLSDKFAIPEKIEVKFPGHQKFAFVAAADKNFFPSLRRLIANIKQKFGCNQKIIFYDLGGVTENGKWVNELNSICNFERHVFDFSQMVDGSVRHLQTYAWKVYLLAHVLLEYDTVVWVDSTIILDNFNLTAIFASMEEGRIGPVQMPRDTWHGTNIATHPGMYEFLPMFSNFGAKKGNKLTNDPPQFESGLLILHKSEQTRQMMKWYKIAGN
;
A
#
# COMPACT_ATOMS: atom_id res chain seq x y z
N MET A 1 11.07 25.47 29.30
CA MET A 1 10.83 24.45 30.34
C MET A 1 11.16 23.10 29.71
N LEU A 2 12.34 22.57 30.02
CA LEU A 2 12.85 21.30 29.51
C LEU A 2 12.09 20.15 30.18
N TYR A 3 11.38 19.33 29.42
CA TYR A 3 10.76 18.12 29.97
C TYR A 3 11.85 17.04 30.13
N ARG A 4 12.16 16.71 31.39
CA ARG A 4 12.87 15.49 31.78
C ARG A 4 11.98 14.29 31.45
N LEU A 5 12.56 13.30 30.78
CA LEU A 5 11.96 11.97 30.59
C LEU A 5 11.64 11.38 31.97
N THR A 6 10.40 10.96 32.20
CA THR A 6 9.97 10.29 33.42
C THR A 6 10.12 8.77 33.30
N ASN A 7 10.39 8.10 34.42
CA ASN A 7 10.57 6.64 34.53
C ASN A 7 9.39 5.78 33.99
N SER A 8 8.25 6.38 33.63
CA SER A 8 7.12 5.67 33.01
C SER A 8 7.34 5.31 31.54
N GLU A 9 8.27 5.97 30.84
CA GLU A 9 8.59 5.64 29.44
C GLU A 9 9.48 4.40 29.31
N LEU A 10 10.25 4.06 30.35
CA LEU A 10 11.11 2.87 30.39
C LEU A 10 10.32 1.57 30.63
N THR A 11 9.11 1.65 31.18
CA THR A 11 8.23 0.47 31.37
C THR A 11 7.41 0.10 30.13
N ASP A 12 7.27 1.02 29.18
CA ASP A 12 6.43 0.86 27.99
C ASP A 12 7.21 0.33 26.76
N SER A 13 8.55 0.48 26.75
CA SER A 13 9.43 -0.11 25.73
C SER A 13 9.45 -1.64 25.75
N ASN A 14 9.20 -2.24 26.93
CA ASN A 14 9.12 -3.70 27.10
C ASN A 14 7.82 -4.30 26.53
N LYS A 15 6.72 -3.54 26.40
CA LYS A 15 5.44 -4.08 25.87
C LYS A 15 5.46 -4.30 24.36
N CYS A 16 6.22 -3.48 23.64
CA CYS A 16 6.34 -3.53 22.18
C CYS A 16 7.67 -4.18 21.73
N CYS A 17 8.45 -4.79 22.64
CA CYS A 17 9.76 -5.40 22.34
C CYS A 17 10.72 -4.48 21.57
N GLY A 18 10.69 -3.17 21.84
CA GLY A 18 11.53 -2.19 21.14
C GLY A 18 11.01 -1.69 19.78
N GLU A 19 9.87 -2.17 19.29
CA GLU A 19 9.25 -1.70 18.04
C GLU A 19 8.74 -0.25 18.19
N ASN A 20 9.06 0.63 17.25
CA ASN A 20 8.51 1.98 17.26
C ASN A 20 7.07 1.98 16.72
N MET A 21 6.10 1.94 17.63
CA MET A 21 4.66 1.98 17.33
C MET A 21 4.07 3.40 17.24
N ALA A 22 4.91 4.43 17.09
CA ALA A 22 4.44 5.81 16.88
C ALA A 22 5.03 6.39 15.60
N PHE A 23 4.15 6.91 14.74
CA PHE A 23 4.55 7.64 13.56
C PHE A 23 5.33 8.90 13.94
N ARG A 24 6.39 9.19 13.19
CA ARG A 24 7.23 10.38 13.39
C ARG A 24 7.35 11.12 12.07
N LEU A 25 6.98 12.40 12.08
CA LEU A 25 7.17 13.31 10.97
C LEU A 25 8.28 14.28 11.31
N LYS A 26 9.42 14.19 10.62
CA LYS A 26 10.48 15.19 10.71
C LYS A 26 10.14 16.34 9.77
N MET A 27 9.83 17.52 10.31
CA MET A 27 9.54 18.71 9.50
C MET A 27 10.82 19.46 9.10
N ASN A 28 11.79 19.51 10.01
CA ASN A 28 13.14 20.04 9.80
C ASN A 28 14.06 19.48 10.90
N ASP A 29 15.32 19.90 10.95
CA ASP A 29 16.29 19.38 11.90
C ASP A 29 15.96 19.64 13.37
N SER A 30 15.10 20.63 13.65
CA SER A 30 14.69 21.01 15.01
C SER A 30 13.29 20.54 15.42
N CYS A 31 12.46 20.08 14.47
CA CYS A 31 11.04 19.81 14.72
C CYS A 31 10.66 18.41 14.23
N THR A 32 10.31 17.55 15.18
CA THR A 32 9.71 16.23 14.93
C THR A 32 8.36 16.17 15.61
N ILE A 33 7.31 15.91 14.83
CA ILE A 33 5.96 15.67 15.33
C ILE A 33 5.79 14.17 15.52
N ARG A 34 5.20 13.76 16.64
CA ARG A 34 4.94 12.37 16.98
C ARG A 34 3.45 12.12 17.12
N GLY A 35 2.95 11.07 16.47
CA GLY A 35 1.58 10.61 16.65
C GLY A 35 1.39 9.80 17.93
N LYS A 36 0.13 9.56 18.27
CA LYS A 36 -0.30 8.60 19.28
C LYS A 36 0.28 7.22 18.94
N LYS A 37 0.66 6.47 19.98
CA LYS A 37 1.15 5.09 19.81
C LYS A 37 -0.01 4.18 19.39
N PHE A 38 0.23 3.35 18.39
CA PHE A 38 -0.61 2.19 18.09
C PHE A 38 -0.45 1.12 19.17
N ASP A 39 -1.46 0.26 19.32
CA ASP A 39 -1.42 -0.85 20.27
C ASP A 39 -0.31 -1.85 19.90
N CYS A 40 0.50 -2.25 20.89
CA CYS A 40 1.53 -3.28 20.73
C CYS A 40 0.94 -4.64 20.32
N SER A 41 -0.36 -4.87 20.52
CA SER A 41 -1.06 -6.06 20.05
C SER A 41 -1.00 -6.25 18.53
N PHE A 42 -0.63 -5.22 17.75
CA PHE A 42 -0.39 -5.31 16.31
C PHE A 42 1.05 -5.64 15.91
N ALA A 43 1.99 -5.78 16.85
CA ALA A 43 3.40 -6.05 16.52
C ALA A 43 3.59 -7.36 15.73
N TRP A 44 2.81 -8.41 16.04
CA TRP A 44 2.85 -9.67 15.29
C TRP A 44 2.47 -9.49 13.82
N LEU A 45 1.58 -8.53 13.52
CA LEU A 45 1.16 -8.22 12.16
C LEU A 45 2.32 -7.61 11.38
N LEU A 46 3.08 -6.71 12.01
CA LEU A 46 4.29 -6.14 11.41
C LEU A 46 5.33 -7.23 11.11
N ASP A 47 5.52 -8.16 12.03
CA ASP A 47 6.44 -9.29 11.84
C ASP A 47 6.02 -10.22 10.71
N LYS A 48 4.74 -10.58 10.65
CA LYS A 48 4.16 -11.44 9.60
C LYS A 48 4.48 -10.92 8.19
N TYR A 49 4.46 -9.61 7.99
CA TYR A 49 4.71 -8.97 6.69
C TYR A 49 6.10 -8.34 6.56
N LYS A 50 7.03 -8.62 7.49
CA LYS A 50 8.39 -8.03 7.52
C LYS A 50 8.39 -6.49 7.48
N LEU A 51 7.42 -5.90 8.17
CA LEU A 51 7.23 -4.45 8.30
C LEU A 51 7.74 -3.89 9.62
N SER A 52 8.19 -4.72 10.56
CA SER A 52 8.84 -4.27 11.81
C SER A 52 10.20 -3.60 11.53
N ASP A 53 10.63 -2.70 12.41
CA ASP A 53 11.90 -1.97 12.31
C ASP A 53 13.13 -2.88 12.21
N LYS A 54 13.06 -4.12 12.72
CA LYS A 54 14.13 -5.11 12.57
C LYS A 54 14.34 -5.60 11.13
N PHE A 55 13.39 -5.35 10.24
CA PHE A 55 13.48 -5.69 8.81
C PHE A 55 13.84 -4.47 7.94
N ALA A 56 14.49 -3.45 8.52
CA ALA A 56 14.93 -2.28 7.79
C ALA A 56 15.74 -2.67 6.54
N ILE A 57 15.47 -1.98 5.42
CA ILE A 57 16.05 -2.32 4.12
C ILE A 57 17.15 -1.31 3.78
N PRO A 58 18.38 -1.75 3.43
CA PRO A 58 19.43 -0.83 2.99
C PRO A 58 19.01 -0.01 1.75
N GLU A 59 19.45 1.25 1.68
CA GLU A 59 19.07 2.21 0.63
C GLU A 59 19.79 1.93 -0.72
N LYS A 60 19.48 0.80 -1.35
CA LYS A 60 19.82 0.56 -2.76
C LYS A 60 18.56 0.18 -3.51
N ILE A 61 18.13 1.04 -4.42
CA ILE A 61 17.02 0.77 -5.34
C ILE A 61 17.62 0.17 -6.61
N GLU A 62 17.20 -1.05 -6.96
CA GLU A 62 17.53 -1.69 -8.22
C GLU A 62 16.23 -2.21 -8.83
N VAL A 63 15.64 -1.37 -9.69
CA VAL A 63 14.27 -1.58 -10.13
C VAL A 63 14.20 -2.76 -11.08
N LYS A 64 13.23 -3.65 -10.84
CA LYS A 64 12.99 -4.79 -11.72
C LYS A 64 12.00 -4.38 -12.82
N PHE A 65 12.37 -4.64 -14.05
CA PHE A 65 11.58 -4.28 -15.25
C PHE A 65 10.60 -5.41 -15.64
N PRO A 66 9.60 -5.12 -16.51
CA PRO A 66 8.69 -6.13 -17.00
C PRO A 66 9.42 -7.33 -17.61
N GLY A 67 8.98 -8.54 -17.28
CA GLY A 67 9.61 -9.81 -17.64
C GLY A 67 10.63 -10.35 -16.62
N HIS A 68 11.07 -9.55 -15.64
CA HIS A 68 11.94 -10.03 -14.56
C HIS A 68 11.17 -10.88 -13.54
N GLN A 69 11.78 -11.92 -12.97
CA GLN A 69 11.11 -12.85 -12.03
C GLN A 69 10.63 -12.19 -10.72
N LYS A 70 11.30 -11.10 -10.31
CA LYS A 70 10.93 -10.26 -9.15
C LYS A 70 10.06 -9.05 -9.49
N PHE A 71 9.49 -9.02 -10.70
CA PHE A 71 8.52 -8.02 -11.14
C PHE A 71 7.14 -8.64 -11.37
N ALA A 72 6.08 -8.00 -10.87
CA ALA A 72 4.70 -8.46 -11.09
C ALA A 72 3.72 -7.30 -11.30
N PHE A 73 2.77 -7.51 -12.22
CA PHE A 73 1.50 -6.79 -12.18
C PHE A 73 0.57 -7.46 -11.19
N VAL A 74 -0.12 -6.67 -10.37
CA VAL A 74 -1.08 -7.17 -9.37
C VAL A 74 -2.43 -6.52 -9.62
N ALA A 75 -3.48 -7.34 -9.64
CA ALA A 75 -4.85 -6.89 -9.75
C ALA A 75 -5.74 -7.68 -8.78
N ALA A 76 -6.90 -7.11 -8.44
CA ALA A 76 -7.92 -7.80 -7.68
C ALA A 76 -9.31 -7.36 -8.18
N ALA A 77 -10.28 -8.27 -8.10
CA ALA A 77 -11.64 -8.02 -8.54
C ALA A 77 -12.59 -9.06 -7.93
N ASP A 78 -13.86 -8.66 -7.75
CA ASP A 78 -14.95 -9.60 -7.53
C ASP A 78 -15.58 -10.01 -8.89
N LYS A 79 -16.59 -10.90 -8.84
CA LYS A 79 -17.32 -11.35 -10.03
C LYS A 79 -17.94 -10.24 -10.87
N ASN A 80 -18.32 -9.11 -10.26
CA ASN A 80 -18.98 -8.01 -10.98
C ASN A 80 -18.00 -7.29 -11.89
N PHE A 81 -16.71 -7.29 -11.52
CA PHE A 81 -15.64 -6.67 -12.31
C PHE A 81 -14.90 -7.65 -13.22
N PHE A 82 -15.33 -8.91 -13.33
CA PHE A 82 -14.68 -9.91 -14.17
C PHE A 82 -14.53 -9.48 -15.65
N PRO A 83 -15.54 -8.89 -16.32
CA PRO A 83 -15.37 -8.41 -17.70
C PRO A 83 -14.26 -7.35 -17.84
N SER A 84 -14.15 -6.45 -16.87
CA SER A 84 -13.11 -5.42 -16.84
C SER A 84 -11.73 -6.04 -16.56
N LEU A 85 -11.64 -6.94 -15.58
CA LEU A 85 -10.42 -7.71 -15.29
C LEU A 85 -9.90 -8.45 -16.53
N ARG A 86 -10.79 -9.13 -17.24
CA ARG A 86 -10.45 -9.84 -18.49
C ARG A 86 -9.81 -8.90 -19.52
N ARG A 87 -10.37 -7.69 -19.68
CA ARG A 87 -9.82 -6.66 -20.56
C ARG A 87 -8.45 -6.16 -20.09
N LEU A 88 -8.27 -5.93 -18.79
CA LEU A 88 -6.99 -5.54 -18.20
C LEU A 88 -5.92 -6.61 -18.46
N ILE A 89 -6.23 -7.88 -18.23
CA ILE A 89 -5.28 -8.97 -18.44
C ILE A 89 -4.85 -9.02 -19.91
N ALA A 90 -5.81 -8.94 -20.84
CA ALA A 90 -5.51 -8.88 -22.27
C ALA A 90 -4.62 -7.67 -22.61
N ASN A 91 -4.89 -6.50 -22.04
CA ASN A 91 -4.10 -5.29 -22.25
C ASN A 91 -2.66 -5.43 -21.73
N ILE A 92 -2.45 -5.99 -20.54
CA ILE A 92 -1.12 -6.28 -20.00
C ILE A 92 -0.39 -7.27 -20.89
N LYS A 93 -1.04 -8.38 -21.28
CA LYS A 93 -0.41 -9.42 -22.11
C LYS A 93 -0.07 -8.93 -23.52
N GLN A 94 -0.91 -8.08 -24.10
CA GLN A 94 -0.62 -7.46 -25.40
C GLN A 94 0.61 -6.55 -25.34
N LYS A 95 0.79 -5.80 -24.24
CA LYS A 95 1.89 -4.83 -24.10
C LYS A 95 3.20 -5.43 -23.62
N PHE A 96 3.14 -6.40 -22.70
CA PHE A 96 4.30 -6.93 -21.99
C PHE A 96 4.59 -8.41 -22.29
N GLY A 97 3.74 -9.08 -23.07
CA GLY A 97 3.94 -10.46 -23.52
C GLY A 97 3.72 -11.52 -22.44
N CYS A 98 3.98 -12.78 -22.82
CA CYS A 98 3.72 -13.93 -21.95
C CYS A 98 4.72 -14.11 -20.81
N ASN A 99 5.95 -13.61 -20.96
CA ASN A 99 6.96 -13.68 -19.89
C ASN A 99 6.54 -12.88 -18.65
N GLN A 100 5.67 -11.89 -18.81
CA GLN A 100 5.24 -11.03 -17.73
C GLN A 100 4.29 -11.72 -16.74
N LYS A 101 4.68 -11.78 -15.45
CA LYS A 101 3.83 -12.28 -14.36
C LYS A 101 2.64 -11.35 -14.09
N ILE A 102 1.45 -11.93 -13.93
CA ILE A 102 0.27 -11.27 -13.37
C ILE A 102 -0.18 -12.07 -12.15
N ILE A 103 -0.39 -11.38 -11.03
CA ILE A 103 -0.97 -11.95 -9.81
C ILE A 103 -2.36 -11.36 -9.64
N PHE A 104 -3.36 -12.24 -9.62
CA PHE A 104 -4.75 -11.86 -9.46
C PHE A 104 -5.30 -12.39 -8.14
N TYR A 105 -5.97 -11.51 -7.39
CA TYR A 105 -6.72 -11.88 -6.19
C TYR A 105 -8.23 -11.80 -6.45
N ASP A 106 -8.91 -12.93 -6.33
CA ASP A 106 -10.37 -12.99 -6.31
C ASP A 106 -10.88 -12.45 -4.97
N LEU A 107 -11.65 -11.37 -5.05
CA LEU A 107 -12.30 -10.74 -3.90
C LEU A 107 -13.70 -11.31 -3.62
N GLY A 108 -14.18 -12.21 -4.48
CA GLY A 108 -15.43 -12.94 -4.30
C GLY A 108 -16.08 -13.34 -5.63
N GLY A 109 -16.40 -14.62 -5.76
CA GLY A 109 -17.28 -15.14 -6.81
C GLY A 109 -16.66 -15.35 -8.19
N VAL A 110 -15.40 -14.97 -8.45
CA VAL A 110 -14.75 -15.30 -9.72
C VAL A 110 -14.44 -16.80 -9.79
N THR A 111 -13.92 -17.37 -8.70
CA THR A 111 -13.52 -18.78 -8.62
C THR A 111 -14.69 -19.76 -8.55
N GLU A 112 -15.89 -19.26 -8.26
CA GLU A 112 -17.12 -20.06 -8.26
C GLU A 112 -17.57 -20.41 -9.69
N ASN A 113 -17.09 -19.68 -10.70
CA ASN A 113 -17.43 -19.90 -12.10
C ASN A 113 -16.33 -20.72 -12.80
N GLY A 114 -16.60 -22.01 -13.02
CA GLY A 114 -15.65 -22.93 -13.67
C GLY A 114 -15.20 -22.50 -15.07
N LYS A 115 -16.05 -21.79 -15.85
CA LYS A 115 -15.66 -21.28 -17.18
C LYS A 115 -14.61 -20.18 -17.05
N TRP A 116 -14.79 -19.26 -16.11
CA TRP A 116 -13.84 -18.18 -15.85
C TRP A 116 -12.53 -18.72 -15.30
N VAL A 117 -12.58 -19.70 -14.41
CA VAL A 117 -11.39 -20.38 -13.88
C VAL A 117 -10.60 -21.04 -15.01
N ASN A 118 -11.26 -21.77 -15.91
CA ASN A 118 -10.60 -22.41 -17.06
C ASN A 118 -9.97 -21.37 -18.00
N GLU A 119 -10.66 -20.26 -18.24
CA GLU A 119 -10.11 -19.16 -19.03
C GLU A 119 -8.85 -18.59 -18.37
N LEU A 120 -8.91 -18.22 -17.09
CA LEU A 120 -7.76 -17.66 -16.35
C LEU A 120 -6.58 -18.64 -16.29
N ASN A 121 -6.84 -19.94 -16.11
CA ASN A 121 -5.79 -20.96 -16.06
C ASN A 121 -5.07 -21.16 -17.42
N SER A 122 -5.68 -20.74 -18.54
CA SER A 122 -5.05 -20.81 -19.86
C SER A 122 -4.04 -19.68 -20.11
N ILE A 123 -3.98 -18.69 -19.22
CA ILE A 123 -3.15 -17.49 -19.38
C ILE A 123 -1.72 -17.80 -18.90
N CYS A 124 -0.75 -17.63 -19.80
CA CYS A 124 0.68 -17.76 -19.51
C CYS A 124 1.11 -16.87 -18.33
N ASN A 125 1.98 -17.36 -17.44
CA ASN A 125 2.51 -16.63 -16.27
C ASN A 125 1.45 -15.85 -15.48
N PHE A 126 0.28 -16.47 -15.27
CA PHE A 126 -0.80 -15.94 -14.47
C PHE A 126 -0.92 -16.73 -13.18
N GLU A 127 -1.04 -16.03 -12.06
CA GLU A 127 -1.24 -16.62 -10.75
C GLU A 127 -2.53 -16.09 -10.14
N ARG A 128 -3.34 -16.99 -9.60
CA ARG A 128 -4.63 -16.66 -9.01
C ARG A 128 -4.66 -17.09 -7.56
N HIS A 129 -5.12 -16.20 -6.71
CA HIS A 129 -5.39 -16.42 -5.29
C HIS A 129 -6.83 -16.05 -4.97
N VAL A 130 -7.39 -16.68 -3.94
CA VAL A 130 -8.60 -16.18 -3.28
C VAL A 130 -8.16 -15.32 -2.11
N PHE A 131 -8.68 -14.10 -1.99
CA PHE A 131 -8.33 -13.24 -0.87
C PHE A 131 -9.04 -13.71 0.41
N ASP A 132 -8.26 -14.09 1.40
CA ASP A 132 -8.76 -14.45 2.72
C ASP A 132 -9.04 -13.18 3.55
N PHE A 133 -10.30 -12.74 3.63
CA PHE A 133 -10.68 -11.59 4.44
C PHE A 133 -10.55 -11.82 5.96
N SER A 134 -10.40 -13.07 6.43
CA SER A 134 -10.25 -13.36 7.86
C SER A 134 -8.94 -12.82 8.42
N GLN A 135 -7.95 -12.57 7.57
CA GLN A 135 -6.66 -11.99 7.95
C GLN A 135 -6.78 -10.51 8.39
N MET A 136 -7.89 -9.83 8.09
CA MET A 136 -8.15 -8.45 8.50
C MET A 136 -8.76 -8.47 9.91
N VAL A 137 -8.09 -7.85 10.88
CA VAL A 137 -8.40 -8.02 12.30
C VAL A 137 -9.74 -7.36 12.65
N ASP A 138 -9.96 -6.15 12.18
CA ASP A 138 -11.26 -5.47 12.33
C ASP A 138 -12.24 -5.94 11.24
N GLY A 139 -13.42 -6.39 11.67
CA GLY A 139 -14.51 -6.77 10.76
C GLY A 139 -15.06 -5.59 9.97
N SER A 140 -15.00 -4.37 10.52
CA SER A 140 -15.53 -3.14 9.90
C SER A 140 -14.83 -2.78 8.59
N VAL A 141 -13.57 -3.20 8.43
CA VAL A 141 -12.76 -2.94 7.23
C VAL A 141 -12.83 -4.05 6.18
N ARG A 142 -13.62 -5.11 6.41
CA ARG A 142 -13.76 -6.22 5.46
C ARG A 142 -14.65 -5.91 4.27
N HIS A 143 -15.39 -4.80 4.31
CA HIS A 143 -16.21 -4.36 3.18
C HIS A 143 -15.34 -3.92 2.00
N LEU A 144 -15.67 -4.38 0.78
CA LEU A 144 -14.88 -4.10 -0.43
C LEU A 144 -14.72 -2.59 -0.69
N GLN A 145 -15.73 -1.79 -0.34
CA GLN A 145 -15.79 -0.34 -0.54
C GLN A 145 -14.83 0.44 0.38
N THR A 146 -14.30 -0.18 1.43
CA THR A 146 -13.28 0.45 2.29
C THR A 146 -11.91 0.46 1.61
N TYR A 147 -11.70 -0.42 0.62
CA TYR A 147 -10.42 -0.66 -0.05
C TYR A 147 -9.24 -1.02 0.87
N ALA A 148 -9.46 -1.22 2.17
CA ALA A 148 -8.42 -1.53 3.16
C ALA A 148 -7.69 -2.84 2.83
N TRP A 149 -8.38 -3.77 2.20
CA TRP A 149 -7.83 -5.04 1.70
C TRP A 149 -6.67 -4.85 0.69
N LYS A 150 -6.59 -3.73 -0.05
CA LYS A 150 -5.47 -3.45 -0.97
C LYS A 150 -4.13 -3.44 -0.24
N VAL A 151 -4.08 -2.85 0.96
CA VAL A 151 -2.87 -2.79 1.79
C VAL A 151 -2.42 -4.20 2.19
N TYR A 152 -3.36 -5.09 2.47
CA TYR A 152 -3.07 -6.48 2.83
C TYR A 152 -2.43 -7.24 1.68
N LEU A 153 -2.99 -7.10 0.48
CA LEU A 153 -2.47 -7.69 -0.74
C LEU A 153 -1.07 -7.19 -1.06
N LEU A 154 -0.88 -5.86 -1.06
CA LEU A 154 0.41 -5.28 -1.39
C LEU A 154 1.50 -5.65 -0.37
N ALA A 155 1.18 -5.67 0.93
CA ALA A 155 2.11 -6.13 1.96
C ALA A 155 2.50 -7.60 1.75
N HIS A 156 1.58 -8.45 1.31
CA HIS A 156 1.87 -9.85 1.01
C HIS A 156 2.74 -9.99 -0.25
N VAL A 157 2.38 -9.34 -1.36
CA VAL A 157 3.14 -9.43 -2.61
C VAL A 157 4.56 -8.88 -2.44
N LEU A 158 4.74 -7.81 -1.66
CA LEU A 158 6.05 -7.25 -1.39
C LEU A 158 6.96 -8.18 -0.55
N LEU A 159 6.47 -9.28 0.02
CA LEU A 159 7.37 -10.29 0.61
C LEU A 159 8.19 -11.01 -0.45
N GLU A 160 7.63 -11.19 -1.64
CA GLU A 160 8.21 -12.04 -2.69
C GLU A 160 8.78 -11.25 -3.86
N TYR A 161 8.15 -10.12 -4.20
CA TYR A 161 8.49 -9.30 -5.36
C TYR A 161 9.16 -7.99 -4.94
N ASP A 162 10.06 -7.51 -5.78
CA ASP A 162 10.84 -6.29 -5.51
C ASP A 162 10.22 -5.09 -6.22
N THR A 163 9.66 -5.29 -7.41
CA THR A 163 8.90 -4.23 -8.10
C THR A 163 7.50 -4.75 -8.41
N VAL A 164 6.49 -3.96 -8.04
CA VAL A 164 5.08 -4.28 -8.16
C VAL A 164 4.36 -3.13 -8.84
N VAL A 165 3.54 -3.45 -9.84
CA VAL A 165 2.59 -2.50 -10.43
C VAL A 165 1.18 -2.96 -10.07
N TRP A 166 0.55 -2.27 -9.12
CA TRP A 166 -0.87 -2.45 -8.82
C TRP A 166 -1.71 -1.80 -9.91
N VAL A 167 -2.72 -2.52 -10.39
CA VAL A 167 -3.66 -2.01 -11.38
C VAL A 167 -5.07 -2.48 -11.03
N ASP A 168 -5.97 -1.55 -10.73
CA ASP A 168 -7.40 -1.83 -10.55
C ASP A 168 -7.97 -2.42 -11.84
N SER A 169 -8.91 -3.35 -11.69
CA SER A 169 -9.47 -4.13 -12.81
C SER A 169 -10.14 -3.29 -13.91
N THR A 170 -10.46 -2.02 -13.63
CA THR A 170 -11.09 -1.09 -14.57
C THR A 170 -10.10 -0.21 -15.34
N ILE A 171 -8.82 -0.24 -14.99
CA ILE A 171 -7.78 0.58 -15.62
C ILE A 171 -7.36 -0.02 -16.96
N ILE A 172 -7.01 0.87 -17.90
CA ILE A 172 -6.43 0.53 -19.19
C ILE A 172 -5.07 1.23 -19.26
N LEU A 173 -4.00 0.47 -19.52
CA LEU A 173 -2.63 0.99 -19.55
C LEU A 173 -2.29 1.57 -20.92
N ASP A 174 -3.10 2.51 -21.41
CA ASP A 174 -2.85 3.16 -22.69
C ASP A 174 -1.69 4.17 -22.58
N ASN A 175 -0.78 4.17 -23.55
CA ASN A 175 0.43 5.02 -23.58
C ASN A 175 1.29 5.03 -22.29
N PHE A 176 1.24 3.95 -21.50
CA PHE A 176 1.92 3.88 -20.21
C PHE A 176 3.40 3.48 -20.34
N ASN A 177 4.31 4.44 -20.14
CA ASN A 177 5.75 4.24 -20.25
C ASN A 177 6.38 3.93 -18.88
N LEU A 178 6.34 2.65 -18.49
CA LEU A 178 6.98 2.17 -17.26
C LEU A 178 8.50 2.38 -17.25
N THR A 179 9.16 2.28 -18.41
CA THR A 179 10.61 2.39 -18.53
C THR A 179 11.11 3.75 -18.04
N ALA A 180 10.44 4.85 -18.42
CA ALA A 180 10.83 6.19 -18.00
C ALA A 180 10.68 6.41 -16.48
N ILE A 181 9.63 5.82 -15.88
CA ILE A 181 9.40 5.86 -14.44
C ILE A 181 10.49 5.09 -13.71
N PHE A 182 10.79 3.86 -14.17
CA PHE A 182 11.81 3.01 -13.55
C PHE A 182 13.20 3.60 -13.64
N ALA A 183 13.60 4.15 -14.79
CA ALA A 183 14.88 4.84 -14.94
C ALA A 183 14.98 6.03 -13.95
N SER A 184 13.91 6.84 -13.85
CA SER A 184 13.89 7.97 -12.91
C SER A 184 13.98 7.53 -11.45
N MET A 185 13.44 6.36 -11.11
CA MET A 185 13.52 5.78 -9.76
C MET A 185 14.91 5.23 -9.46
N GLU A 186 15.56 4.53 -10.40
CA GLU A 186 16.94 4.04 -10.26
C GLU A 186 17.95 5.19 -10.12
N GLU A 187 17.72 6.30 -10.83
CA GLU A 187 18.54 7.50 -10.74
C GLU A 187 18.25 8.36 -9.49
N GLY A 188 17.29 7.96 -8.65
CA GLY A 188 16.90 8.69 -7.45
C GLY A 188 16.21 10.03 -7.72
N ARG A 189 15.74 10.28 -8.96
CA ARG A 189 14.97 11.49 -9.32
C ARG A 189 13.55 11.45 -8.76
N ILE A 190 12.99 10.26 -8.57
CA ILE A 190 11.69 10.04 -7.93
C ILE A 190 11.77 8.92 -6.90
N GLY A 191 10.85 8.93 -5.95
CA GLY A 191 10.80 7.92 -4.90
C GLY A 191 10.37 6.52 -5.39
N PRO A 192 10.46 5.49 -4.53
CA PRO A 192 10.11 4.11 -4.83
C PRO A 192 8.60 3.82 -4.83
N VAL A 193 7.77 4.83 -4.54
CA VAL A 193 6.31 4.74 -4.58
C VAL A 193 5.78 5.83 -5.50
N GLN A 194 5.06 5.45 -6.54
CA GLN A 194 4.44 6.39 -7.48
C GLN A 194 2.93 6.14 -7.58
N MET A 195 2.18 7.23 -7.48
CA MET A 195 0.74 7.29 -7.68
C MET A 195 0.49 8.38 -8.73
N PRO A 196 0.39 8.01 -10.02
CA PRO A 196 0.60 8.95 -11.12
C PRO A 196 -0.56 9.93 -11.36
N ARG A 197 -1.67 9.84 -10.63
CA ARG A 197 -2.77 10.81 -10.72
C ARG A 197 -3.29 11.20 -9.34
N ASP A 198 -3.69 12.46 -9.24
CA ASP A 198 -4.50 12.99 -8.16
C ASP A 198 -5.98 12.65 -8.34
N THR A 199 -6.75 12.79 -7.27
CA THR A 199 -8.21 12.75 -7.30
C THR A 199 -8.76 14.18 -7.31
N TRP A 200 -10.08 14.30 -7.45
CA TRP A 200 -10.78 15.59 -7.43
C TRP A 200 -10.99 16.16 -6.01
N HIS A 201 -10.53 15.45 -4.97
CA HIS A 201 -10.65 15.87 -3.57
C HIS A 201 -9.30 15.75 -2.85
N GLY A 202 -9.18 16.37 -1.68
CA GLY A 202 -7.98 16.24 -0.86
C GLY A 202 -8.06 15.11 0.17
N THR A 203 -6.93 14.88 0.83
CA THR A 203 -6.71 13.78 1.78
C THR A 203 -7.58 13.91 3.04
N ASN A 204 -7.91 15.15 3.43
CA ASN A 204 -8.72 15.45 4.60
C ASN A 204 -10.13 14.88 4.52
N ILE A 205 -10.69 14.80 3.31
CA ILE A 205 -12.05 14.32 3.08
C ILE A 205 -12.11 12.78 3.10
N ALA A 206 -11.06 12.09 2.64
CA ALA A 206 -11.07 10.63 2.55
C ALA A 206 -10.47 9.91 3.76
N THR A 207 -9.89 10.64 4.71
CA THR A 207 -9.25 10.06 5.90
C THR A 207 -10.16 10.21 7.11
N HIS A 208 -10.41 9.10 7.82
CA HIS A 208 -11.20 9.15 9.04
C HIS A 208 -10.56 10.10 10.07
N PRO A 209 -11.30 11.05 10.69
CA PRO A 209 -10.71 12.08 11.55
C PRO A 209 -9.86 11.56 12.72
N GLY A 210 -10.23 10.39 13.28
CA GLY A 210 -9.45 9.74 14.34
C GLY A 210 -8.04 9.34 13.93
N MET A 211 -7.76 9.20 12.63
CA MET A 211 -6.42 8.83 12.13
C MET A 211 -5.39 9.94 12.36
N TYR A 212 -5.80 11.20 12.44
CA TYR A 212 -4.87 12.33 12.62
C TYR A 212 -4.20 12.36 13.99
N GLU A 213 -4.76 11.67 14.99
CA GLU A 213 -4.08 11.48 16.27
C GLU A 213 -2.83 10.59 16.11
N PHE A 214 -2.91 9.57 15.26
CA PHE A 214 -1.84 8.59 15.05
C PHE A 214 -0.89 8.99 13.92
N LEU A 215 -1.43 9.60 12.88
CA LEU A 215 -0.73 10.10 11.70
C LEU A 215 -0.94 11.62 11.67
N PRO A 216 -0.20 12.40 12.49
CA PRO A 216 -0.33 13.86 12.57
C PRO A 216 0.30 14.54 11.35
N MET A 217 0.13 13.95 10.17
CA MET A 217 0.36 14.58 8.89
C MET A 217 -0.77 15.60 8.70
N PHE A 218 -0.43 16.82 8.25
CA PHE A 218 -1.41 17.81 7.81
C PHE A 218 -2.33 18.39 8.91
N SER A 219 -1.77 18.59 10.11
CA SER A 219 -2.43 18.88 11.39
C SER A 219 -3.19 20.21 11.55
N ASN A 220 -3.75 20.84 10.51
CA ASN A 220 -4.67 21.98 10.70
C ASN A 220 -6.12 21.55 10.98
N PHE A 221 -6.41 20.24 11.00
CA PHE A 221 -7.77 19.70 11.22
C PHE A 221 -8.39 20.12 12.57
N GLY A 222 -7.56 20.37 13.60
CA GLY A 222 -8.01 20.74 14.95
C GLY A 222 -8.00 22.23 15.27
N ALA A 223 -7.43 23.09 14.41
CA ALA A 223 -7.15 24.49 14.77
C ALA A 223 -8.24 25.49 14.34
N LYS A 224 -9.24 25.09 13.56
CA LYS A 224 -10.36 25.97 13.18
C LYS A 224 -11.70 25.23 13.17
N LYS A 225 -12.51 25.44 14.22
CA LYS A 225 -13.96 25.26 14.17
C LYS A 225 -14.53 26.32 13.21
N GLY A 226 -14.52 26.05 11.91
CA GLY A 226 -15.05 26.94 10.88
C GLY A 226 -14.89 26.30 9.50
N ASN A 227 -15.98 26.28 8.72
CA ASN A 227 -16.20 25.44 7.53
C ASN A 227 -15.32 25.72 6.30
N LYS A 228 -13.99 25.79 6.42
CA LYS A 228 -13.05 25.80 5.28
C LYS A 228 -11.69 25.23 5.70
N LEU A 229 -11.40 24.00 5.27
CA LEU A 229 -10.05 23.40 5.27
C LEU A 229 -9.22 24.17 4.23
N THR A 230 -8.51 25.22 4.61
CA THR A 230 -7.81 26.09 3.65
C THR A 230 -6.49 25.53 3.11
N ASN A 231 -6.11 24.28 3.43
CA ASN A 231 -4.88 23.61 2.99
C ASN A 231 -5.07 22.07 3.02
N ASP A 232 -5.99 21.55 2.22
CA ASP A 232 -6.17 20.10 2.07
C ASP A 232 -5.18 19.54 1.04
N PRO A 233 -4.21 18.69 1.42
CA PRO A 233 -3.26 18.13 0.46
C PRO A 233 -4.00 17.31 -0.60
N PRO A 234 -3.53 17.33 -1.87
CA PRO A 234 -4.15 16.52 -2.90
C PRO A 234 -4.11 15.05 -2.49
N GLN A 235 -5.22 14.36 -2.70
CA GLN A 235 -5.24 12.92 -2.58
C GLN A 235 -4.83 12.32 -3.92
N PHE A 236 -4.04 11.25 -3.89
CA PHE A 236 -3.68 10.50 -5.08
C PHE A 236 -4.59 9.29 -5.28
N GLU A 237 -4.88 8.96 -6.54
CA GLU A 237 -5.66 7.78 -6.88
C GLU A 237 -4.87 6.50 -6.55
N SER A 238 -5.57 5.46 -6.10
CA SER A 238 -4.98 4.14 -5.84
C SER A 238 -5.36 3.10 -6.89
N GLY A 239 -5.84 3.56 -8.06
CA GLY A 239 -6.19 2.71 -9.19
C GLY A 239 -4.95 2.17 -9.92
N LEU A 240 -3.85 2.92 -9.89
CA LEU A 240 -2.57 2.54 -10.45
C LEU A 240 -1.48 2.92 -9.44
N LEU A 241 -0.74 1.94 -8.93
CA LEU A 241 0.38 2.17 -8.01
C LEU A 241 1.61 1.48 -8.56
N ILE A 242 2.75 2.16 -8.47
CA ILE A 242 4.05 1.58 -8.82
C ILE A 242 4.88 1.59 -7.56
N LEU A 243 5.32 0.41 -7.13
CA LEU A 243 6.00 0.19 -5.87
C LEU A 243 7.30 -0.55 -6.12
N HIS A 244 8.39 -0.03 -5.59
CA HIS A 244 9.64 -0.75 -5.44
C HIS A 244 9.93 -0.99 -3.96
N LYS A 245 10.40 -2.18 -3.64
CA LYS A 245 10.79 -2.59 -2.30
C LYS A 245 11.96 -1.75 -1.84
N SER A 246 11.74 -1.00 -0.77
CA SER A 246 12.70 -0.08 -0.17
C SER A 246 12.30 0.18 1.28
N GLU A 247 13.18 0.82 2.04
CA GLU A 247 12.83 1.25 3.40
C GLU A 247 11.64 2.20 3.42
N GLN A 248 11.54 3.09 2.43
CA GLN A 248 10.42 4.04 2.30
C GLN A 248 9.10 3.30 2.07
N THR A 249 9.08 2.31 1.16
CA THR A 249 7.89 1.47 0.91
C THR A 249 7.55 0.61 2.12
N ARG A 250 8.54 0.06 2.84
CA ARG A 250 8.33 -0.73 4.07
C ARG A 250 7.69 0.13 5.16
N GLN A 251 8.24 1.33 5.42
CA GLN A 251 7.69 2.27 6.41
C GLN A 251 6.28 2.70 6.03
N MET A 252 6.05 3.03 4.76
CA MET A 252 4.71 3.35 4.27
C MET A 252 3.73 2.21 4.57
N MET A 253 4.10 0.97 4.20
CA MET A 253 3.26 -0.20 4.46
C MET A 253 3.04 -0.49 5.95
N LYS A 254 4.06 -0.30 6.80
CA LYS A 254 3.94 -0.43 8.26
C LYS A 254 2.77 0.40 8.79
N TRP A 255 2.74 1.69 8.43
CA TRP A 255 1.72 2.61 8.93
C TRP A 255 0.35 2.34 8.32
N TYR A 256 0.25 2.10 7.00
CA TYR A 256 -1.02 1.72 6.38
C TYR A 256 -1.60 0.44 6.98
N LYS A 257 -0.75 -0.52 7.33
CA LYS A 257 -1.18 -1.83 7.83
C LYS A 257 -1.77 -1.74 9.23
N ILE A 258 -1.11 -1.03 10.14
CA ILE A 258 -1.61 -0.90 11.52
C ILE A 258 -2.72 0.14 11.64
N ALA A 259 -2.81 1.10 10.72
CA ALA A 259 -3.92 2.04 10.62
C ALA A 259 -5.24 1.41 10.11
N GLY A 260 -5.15 0.33 9.34
CA GLY A 260 -6.31 -0.38 8.77
C GLY A 260 -6.89 -1.46 9.67
N ASN A 261 -6.69 -1.38 11.00
CA ASN A 261 -7.21 -2.28 12.02
C ASN A 261 -7.64 -1.48 13.25
#